data_AF-A0A8T5VMI9-F1
#
_entry.id   AF-A0A8T5VMI9-F1
#
_cell.length_a   1.000
_cell.length_b   1.000
_cell.length_c   1.000
_cell.angle_alpha   90.00
_cell.angle_beta   90.00
_cell.angle_gamma   90.00
#
_symmetry.space_group_name_H-M   'P 1'
#
loop_
_entity.id
_entity.type
_entity.pdbx_description
1 polymer ?
#
loop_
_entity_poly.entity_id
_entity_poly.type
_entity_poly.pdbx_seq_one_letter_code
_entity_poly.pdbx_strand_id
1 'polypeptide(L)'
;MTIDLLLREHRNIDLLLTFLQRELEVFEHGTRPDYEVIRAILSYFEVYPAMYHHPQEDLIFSKLETRDPDAIVGNLAHEHQEVVDRLHHAVQAIDGSSRIVNSFGKTSAIPYATLSYASGTT
;
A
#
# COMPACT_ATOMS: atom_id res chain seq x y z
N MET A 1 -15.80 -18.99 -2.18
CA MET A 1 -14.91 -19.39 -3.29
C MET A 1 -13.58 -18.66 -3.12
N THR A 2 -12.46 -19.39 -3.16
CA THR A 2 -11.11 -18.87 -2.88
C THR A 2 -10.59 -17.90 -3.96
N ILE A 3 -10.95 -18.13 -5.23
CA ILE A 3 -10.55 -17.25 -6.36
C ILE A 3 -11.19 -15.86 -6.27
N ASP A 4 -12.49 -15.77 -5.97
CA ASP A 4 -13.18 -14.48 -5.85
C ASP A 4 -12.66 -13.61 -4.70
N LEU A 5 -12.05 -14.23 -3.69
CA LEU A 5 -11.38 -13.52 -2.61
C LEU A 5 -10.08 -12.89 -3.12
N LEU A 6 -9.21 -13.69 -3.75
CA LEU A 6 -7.94 -13.20 -4.31
C LEU A 6 -8.15 -12.10 -5.34
N LEU A 7 -9.15 -12.23 -6.22
CA LEU A 7 -9.49 -11.17 -7.17
C LEU A 7 -9.92 -9.87 -6.50
N ARG A 8 -10.58 -9.95 -5.33
CA ARG A 8 -10.92 -8.77 -4.53
C ARG A 8 -9.69 -8.18 -3.84
N GLU A 9 -8.80 -9.04 -3.35
CA GLU A 9 -7.54 -8.60 -2.75
C GLU A 9 -6.63 -7.90 -3.77
N HIS A 10 -6.51 -8.43 -4.99
CA HIS A 10 -5.78 -7.79 -6.08
C HIS A 10 -6.36 -6.41 -6.40
N ARG A 11 -7.69 -6.27 -6.49
CA ARG A 11 -8.32 -4.95 -6.68
C ARG A 11 -8.01 -3.98 -5.54
N ASN A 12 -7.97 -4.46 -4.29
CA ASN A 12 -7.61 -3.62 -3.16
C ASN A 12 -6.14 -3.21 -3.21
N ILE A 13 -5.25 -4.13 -3.59
CA ILE A 13 -3.83 -3.86 -3.83
C ILE A 13 -3.66 -2.77 -4.89
N ASP A 14 -4.32 -2.90 -6.03
CA ASP A 14 -4.26 -1.91 -7.13
C ASP A 14 -4.73 -0.52 -6.68
N LEU A 15 -5.79 -0.46 -5.88
CA LEU A 15 -6.30 0.79 -5.32
C LEU A 15 -5.28 1.44 -4.38
N LEU A 16 -4.66 0.67 -3.49
CA LEU A 16 -3.65 1.18 -2.56
C LEU A 16 -2.39 1.67 -3.30
N LEU A 17 -1.95 0.95 -4.34
CA LEU A 17 -0.85 1.40 -5.20
C LEU A 17 -1.19 2.69 -5.95
N THR A 18 -2.43 2.84 -6.42
CA THR A 18 -2.91 4.07 -7.07
C THR A 18 -2.85 5.26 -6.11
N PHE A 19 -3.27 5.07 -4.85
CA PHE A 19 -3.16 6.14 -3.83
C PHE A 19 -1.71 6.46 -3.49
N LEU A 20 -0.85 5.45 -3.35
CA LEU A 20 0.58 5.65 -3.10
C LEU A 20 1.22 6.45 -4.24
N GLN A 21 0.95 6.09 -5.49
CA GLN A 21 1.47 6.79 -6.66
C GLN A 21 1.05 8.27 -6.65
N ARG A 22 -0.22 8.55 -6.34
CA ARG A 22 -0.72 9.94 -6.25
C ARG A 22 0.05 10.75 -5.21
N GLU A 23 0.31 10.19 -4.03
CA GLU A 23 1.06 10.90 -2.99
C GLU A 23 2.53 11.10 -3.37
N LEU A 24 3.14 10.14 -4.07
CA LEU A 24 4.49 10.29 -4.63
C LEU A 24 4.54 11.40 -5.69
N GLU A 25 3.54 11.48 -6.58
CA GLU A 25 3.43 12.57 -7.55
C GLU A 25 3.30 13.93 -6.86
N VAL A 26 2.50 14.04 -5.78
CA VAL A 26 2.40 15.28 -4.97
C VAL A 26 3.77 15.70 -4.45
N PHE A 27 4.56 14.75 -3.95
CA PHE A 27 5.92 14.98 -3.47
C PHE A 27 6.86 15.45 -4.59
N GLU A 28 6.81 14.80 -5.77
CA GLU A 28 7.63 15.18 -6.93
C GLU A 28 7.36 16.61 -7.42
N HIS A 29 6.12 17.09 -7.30
CA HIS A 29 5.75 18.47 -7.63
C HIS A 29 6.15 19.49 -6.53
N GLY A 30 6.91 19.08 -5.52
CA GLY A 30 7.39 19.95 -4.45
C GLY A 30 6.33 20.33 -3.41
N THR A 31 5.18 19.64 -3.42
CA THR A 31 4.13 19.81 -2.41
C THR A 31 4.30 18.76 -1.31
N ARG A 32 3.79 19.03 -0.11
CA ARG A 32 3.86 18.07 1.00
C ARG A 32 2.82 16.95 0.79
N PRO A 33 3.25 15.68 0.63
CA PRO A 33 2.32 14.56 0.56
C PRO A 33 1.76 14.23 1.95
N ASP A 34 0.69 13.43 1.99
CA ASP A 34 0.19 12.84 3.23
C ASP A 34 1.05 11.63 3.62
N TYR A 35 2.05 11.89 4.44
CA TYR A 35 2.96 10.86 4.95
C TYR A 35 2.29 9.79 5.82
N GLU A 36 1.13 10.06 6.42
CA GLU A 36 0.39 9.06 7.19
C GLU A 36 -0.31 8.07 6.26
N VAL A 37 -0.91 8.57 5.17
CA VAL A 37 -1.47 7.71 4.11
C VAL A 37 -0.39 6.83 3.50
N ILE A 38 0.75 7.42 3.14
CA ILE A 38 1.86 6.64 2.59
C ILE A 38 2.31 5.56 3.59
N ARG A 39 2.53 5.91 4.87
CA ARG A 39 2.95 4.93 5.89
C ARG A 39 1.94 3.81 6.05
N ALA A 40 0.64 4.13 6.09
CA ALA A 40 -0.42 3.12 6.24
C ALA A 40 -0.43 2.13 5.06
N ILE A 41 -0.25 2.63 3.83
CA ILE A 41 -0.17 1.77 2.63
C ILE A 41 1.08 0.89 2.69
N LEU A 42 2.24 1.44 3.03
CA LEU A 42 3.48 0.67 3.12
C LEU A 42 3.37 -0.41 4.22
N SER A 43 2.81 -0.09 5.39
CA SER A 43 2.58 -1.08 6.45
C SER A 43 1.61 -2.20 6.04
N TYR A 44 0.62 -1.90 5.20
CA TYR A 44 -0.25 -2.94 4.63
C TYR A 44 0.56 -3.92 3.76
N PHE A 45 1.39 -3.40 2.84
CA PHE A 45 2.16 -4.23 1.91
C PHE A 45 3.30 -5.01 2.57
N GLU A 46 3.80 -4.57 3.72
CA GLU A 46 4.83 -5.29 4.49
C GLU A 46 4.28 -6.58 5.14
N VAL A 47 3.02 -6.57 5.56
CA VAL A 47 2.45 -7.66 6.38
C VAL A 47 1.41 -8.48 5.62
N TYR A 48 0.43 -7.83 5.01
CA TYR A 48 -0.76 -8.54 4.52
C TYR A 48 -0.46 -9.47 3.33
N PRO A 49 0.24 -9.03 2.27
CA PRO A 49 0.58 -9.90 1.15
C PRO A 49 1.37 -11.14 1.57
N ALA A 50 2.42 -10.94 2.37
CA ALA A 50 3.31 -12.00 2.84
C ALA A 50 2.61 -13.04 3.73
N MET A 51 1.78 -12.59 4.68
CA MET A 51 1.21 -13.48 5.70
C MET A 51 -0.09 -14.15 5.28
N TYR A 52 -0.87 -13.53 4.38
CA TYR A 52 -2.23 -13.97 4.07
C TYR A 52 -2.46 -14.23 2.59
N HIS A 53 -2.04 -13.32 1.72
CA HIS A 53 -2.32 -13.40 0.28
C HIS A 53 -1.46 -14.46 -0.43
N HIS A 54 -0.14 -14.34 -0.35
CA HIS A 54 0.79 -15.23 -1.07
C HIS A 54 0.61 -16.71 -0.69
N PRO A 55 0.41 -17.09 0.59
CA PRO A 55 0.14 -18.49 0.93
C PRO A 55 -1.11 -19.06 0.25
N GLN A 56 -2.14 -18.23 0.01
CA GLN A 56 -3.35 -18.67 -0.69
C GLN A 56 -3.11 -18.83 -2.19
N GLU A 57 -2.34 -17.91 -2.76
CA GLU A 57 -1.94 -17.91 -4.17
C GLU A 57 -1.02 -19.10 -4.50
N ASP A 58 -0.02 -19.39 -3.66
CA ASP A 58 0.87 -20.54 -3.78
C ASP A 58 0.11 -21.87 -3.83
N LEU A 59 -0.95 -22.02 -3.01
CA LEU A 59 -1.80 -23.21 -3.02
C LEU A 59 -2.58 -23.39 -4.32
N ILE A 60 -2.94 -22.29 -4.99
CA ILE A 60 -3.62 -22.33 -6.29
C ILE A 60 -2.61 -22.69 -7.37
N PHE A 61 -1.42 -22.12 -7.33
CA PHE A 61 -0.36 -22.42 -8.30
C PHE A 61 0.11 -23.87 -8.20
N SER A 62 0.33 -24.39 -6.99
CA SER A 62 0.64 -25.82 -6.80
C SER A 62 -0.42 -26.75 -7.40
N LYS A 63 -1.71 -26.36 -7.31
CA LYS A 63 -2.80 -27.11 -7.95
C LYS A 63 -2.83 -26.94 -9.47
N LEU A 64 -2.46 -25.77 -9.98
CA LEU A 64 -2.37 -25.51 -11.41
C LEU A 64 -1.24 -26.34 -12.03
N GLU A 65 -0.05 -26.33 -11.45
CA GLU A 65 1.10 -27.14 -11.91
C GLU A 65 0.77 -28.64 -11.95
N THR A 66 0.00 -29.13 -10.98
CA THR A 66 -0.44 -30.54 -10.95
C THR A 66 -1.41 -30.87 -12.10
N ARG A 67 -2.22 -29.89 -12.52
CA ARG A 67 -3.28 -30.08 -13.54
C ARG A 67 -2.80 -29.79 -14.96
N ASP A 68 -1.90 -28.83 -15.09
CA ASP A 68 -1.36 -28.34 -16.35
C ASP A 68 0.12 -27.97 -16.14
N PRO A 69 1.03 -28.94 -16.29
CA PRO A 69 2.47 -28.71 -16.12
C PRO A 69 3.07 -27.75 -17.15
N ASP A 70 2.38 -27.53 -18.28
CA ASP A 70 2.82 -26.63 -19.34
C ASP A 70 2.28 -25.19 -19.14
N ALA A 71 1.51 -24.95 -18.07
CA ALA A 71 1.01 -23.62 -17.73
C ALA A 71 2.18 -22.66 -17.45
N ILE A 72 2.24 -21.55 -18.19
CA ILE A 72 3.25 -20.52 -18.01
C ILE A 72 2.82 -19.60 -16.85
N VAL A 73 3.44 -19.77 -15.69
CA VAL A 73 3.10 -19.04 -14.45
C VAL A 73 4.10 -17.93 -14.11
N GLY A 74 5.23 -17.81 -14.82
CA GLY A 74 6.29 -16.84 -14.45
C GLY A 74 6.96 -17.22 -13.13
N ASN A 75 7.77 -16.31 -12.57
CA ASN A 75 8.42 -16.53 -11.27
C ASN A 75 7.82 -15.59 -10.22
N LEU A 76 6.60 -15.90 -9.81
CA LEU A 76 5.83 -15.08 -8.88
C LEU A 76 6.54 -14.87 -7.54
N ALA A 77 7.23 -15.88 -7.03
CA ALA A 77 8.00 -15.75 -5.79
C ALA A 77 9.09 -14.67 -5.90
N HIS A 78 9.76 -14.59 -7.07
CA HIS A 78 10.73 -13.53 -7.33
C HIS A 78 10.08 -12.16 -7.45
N GLU A 79 8.96 -12.07 -8.19
CA GLU A 79 8.21 -10.83 -8.36
C GLU A 79 7.69 -10.28 -7.01
N HIS A 80 7.22 -11.16 -6.12
CA HIS A 80 6.81 -10.78 -4.76
C HIS A 80 7.96 -10.24 -3.92
N GLN A 81 9.12 -10.89 -3.97
CA GLN A 81 10.30 -10.40 -3.26
C GLN A 81 10.75 -9.03 -3.77
N GLU A 82 10.70 -8.81 -5.10
CA GLU A 82 11.03 -7.51 -5.69
C GLU A 82 10.09 -6.40 -5.19
N VAL A 83 8.80 -6.68 -5.07
CA VAL A 83 7.82 -5.73 -4.52
C VAL A 83 8.18 -5.37 -3.08
N VAL A 84 8.49 -6.34 -2.22
CA VAL A 84 8.90 -6.11 -0.83
C VAL A 84 10.16 -5.26 -0.74
N ASP A 85 11.18 -5.57 -1.55
CA ASP A 85 12.46 -4.85 -1.53
C ASP A 85 12.28 -3.39 -1.97
N ARG A 86 11.47 -3.15 -3.00
CA ARG A 86 11.13 -1.81 -3.47
C ARG A 86 10.33 -1.03 -2.44
N LEU A 87 9.42 -1.70 -1.74
CA LEU A 87 8.63 -1.11 -0.66
C LEU A 87 9.53 -0.65 0.50
N HIS A 88 10.48 -1.48 0.93
CA HIS A 88 11.44 -1.12 1.98
C HIS A 88 12.30 0.10 1.60
N HIS A 89 12.77 0.16 0.35
CA HIS A 89 13.50 1.32 -0.15
C HIS A 89 12.64 2.60 -0.14
N ALA A 90 11.36 2.49 -0.52
CA ALA A 90 10.43 3.61 -0.49
C ALA A 90 10.19 4.13 0.95
N VAL A 91 9.99 3.23 1.93
CA VAL A 91 9.85 3.60 3.34
C VAL A 91 11.07 4.39 3.83
N GLN A 92 12.28 3.90 3.56
CA GLN A 92 13.52 4.54 4.01
C GLN A 92 13.69 5.95 3.41
N ALA A 93 13.40 6.11 2.12
CA ALA A 93 13.47 7.40 1.44
C ALA A 93 12.47 8.43 2.02
N ILE A 94 11.26 7.96 2.35
CA ILE A 94 10.20 8.80 2.90
C ILE A 94 10.48 9.20 4.35
N ASP A 95 11.00 8.29 5.18
CA ASP A 95 11.38 8.62 6.55
C ASP A 95 12.52 9.66 6.60
N GLY A 96 13.49 9.57 5.68
CA GLY A 96 14.51 10.60 5.50
C GLY A 96 13.91 11.96 5.14
N SER A 97 12.99 11.98 4.18
CA SER A 97 12.35 13.20 3.66
C SER A 97 11.40 13.85 4.67
N SER A 98 10.58 13.06 5.36
CA SER A 98 9.65 13.53 6.40
C SER A 98 10.39 14.16 7.57
N ARG A 99 11.54 13.60 7.99
CA ARG A 99 12.39 14.20 9.03
C ARG A 99 12.97 15.55 8.61
N ILE A 100 13.39 15.68 7.35
CA ILE A 100 13.87 16.95 6.77
C ILE A 100 12.73 17.97 6.75
N VAL A 101 11.58 17.62 6.16
CA VAL A 101 10.41 18.51 6.07
C VAL A 101 9.91 18.92 7.45
N ASN A 102 9.88 18.02 8.44
CA ASN A 102 9.51 18.37 9.82
C ASN A 102 10.55 19.26 10.53
N SER A 103 11.83 19.17 10.16
CA SER A 103 12.89 20.05 10.66
C SER A 103 12.81 21.47 10.06
N PHE A 104 12.38 21.59 8.81
CA PHE A 104 12.18 22.88 8.12
C PHE A 104 10.78 23.48 8.35
N GLY A 105 9.79 22.66 8.69
CA GLY A 105 8.36 23.01 8.73
C GLY A 105 7.77 23.33 10.10
N LYS A 106 8.56 23.74 11.11
CA LYS A 106 8.00 24.36 12.33
C LYS A 106 7.43 25.75 12.02
N THR A 107 6.38 25.83 11.22
CA THR A 107 5.49 27.00 11.03
C THR A 107 4.30 26.57 10.18
N SER A 108 3.37 25.80 10.74
CA SER A 108 1.92 25.95 10.49
C SER A 108 1.20 24.83 11.23
N ALA A 109 0.72 25.15 12.43
CA ALA A 109 -0.33 24.37 13.06
C ALA A 109 -1.65 24.81 12.43
N ILE A 110 -2.34 23.91 11.72
CA ILE A 110 -3.76 24.10 11.42
C ILE A 110 -4.55 23.27 12.44
N PRO A 111 -5.41 23.89 13.27
CA PRO A 111 -6.27 23.16 14.18
C PRO A 111 -7.48 22.65 13.40
N TYR A 112 -7.72 21.34 13.42
CA TYR A 112 -8.99 20.81 12.95
C TYR A 112 -10.12 21.33 13.83
N ALA A 113 -11.03 22.06 13.19
CA ALA A 113 -12.16 22.73 13.78
C ALA A 113 -13.10 21.76 14.51
N THR A 114 -13.62 22.22 15.64
CA THR A 114 -14.70 21.60 16.41
C THR A 114 -15.96 21.56 15.55
N LEU A 115 -16.40 20.36 15.16
CA LEU A 115 -17.72 20.17 14.56
C LEU A 115 -18.79 20.35 15.65
N SER A 116 -19.41 21.52 15.65
CA SER A 116 -20.66 21.79 16.36
C SER A 116 -21.78 21.00 15.68
N TYR A 117 -22.27 19.94 16.34
CA TYR A 117 -23.55 19.35 16.00
C TYR A 117 -24.65 20.23 16.58
N ALA A 118 -25.14 21.16 15.76
CA ALA A 118 -26.47 21.71 15.91
C ALA A 118 -27.44 20.79 15.15
N SER A 119 -28.28 20.06 15.89
CA SER A 119 -29.52 19.50 15.36
C SER A 119 -30.65 19.85 16.34
N GLY A 120 -31.43 20.85 15.95
CA GLY A 120 -32.68 21.21 16.59
C GLY A 120 -33.88 20.43 16.04
N THR A 121 -35.00 20.62 16.74
CA THR A 121 -36.38 20.14 16.53
C THR A 121 -36.63 18.70 16.97
N THR A 122 -37.52 18.45 17.95
CA THR A 122 -38.91 18.95 18.09
C THR A 122 -39.26 19.33 19.52
#